data_AF-A0A7S2IXW7-F1
#
_entry.id   AF-A0A7S2IXW7-F1
#
_cell.length_a   1.000
_cell.length_b   1.000
_cell.length_c   1.000
_cell.angle_alpha   90.00
_cell.angle_beta   90.00
_cell.angle_gamma   90.00
#
_symmetry.space_group_name_H-M   'P 1'
#
loop_
_entity.id
_entity.type
_entity.pdbx_description
1 polymer ?
#
loop_
_entity_poly.entity_id
_entity_poly.type
_entity_poly.pdbx_seq_one_letter_code
_entity_poly.pdbx_strand_id
1 'polypeptide(L)'
;KIGIGPSGHETFRCADQLLFPDLGLKVPRILLPRKGLDLTKWCVVACDQYTSQPEYWKDVKDLVGEAPSTLHLIFPEVYLGDKKHNQLIIQGIKNKMYEFDRDRFLVPQHPGFVLIDRKTPLVESRKGLLVALDLDMYSFEKGSQSLIRPTEKTIPERLPPRIAIREQAPLELPHILVLIDDPEKTVIEPLAEKREAFEKLYDFELMKNSGHLAGWHVAASDAVDGIVQALRRLADPERFRQRYNARADQGVILFPVGDGNHSLATAKRCWEDLKMRGADPERHPARHALVELV
;
A
#
# COMPACT_ATOMS: atom_id res chain seq x y z
N LYS A 1 -3.79 27.56 -10.61
CA LYS A 1 -4.61 26.66 -11.46
C LYS A 1 -3.89 25.32 -11.51
N ILE A 2 -4.47 24.31 -10.88
CA ILE A 2 -3.87 22.98 -10.69
C ILE A 2 -3.68 22.35 -12.08
N GLY A 3 -2.45 21.95 -12.38
CA GLY A 3 -1.98 21.63 -13.72
C GLY A 3 -2.67 20.42 -14.33
N ILE A 4 -3.17 20.63 -15.54
CA ILE A 4 -3.64 19.61 -16.47
C ILE A 4 -2.39 18.89 -17.02
N GLY A 5 -2.33 17.57 -16.87
CA GLY A 5 -1.31 16.73 -17.51
C GLY A 5 -1.56 16.57 -19.01
N PRO A 6 -0.54 16.16 -19.81
CA PRO A 6 -0.61 16.19 -21.26
C PRO A 6 -1.40 14.99 -21.78
N SER A 7 -2.69 15.17 -22.02
CA SER A 7 -3.49 14.27 -22.85
C SER A 7 -3.11 14.48 -24.32
N GLY A 8 -2.09 13.75 -24.78
CA GLY A 8 -2.16 13.20 -26.13
C GLY A 8 -3.40 12.31 -26.24
N HIS A 9 -3.96 12.15 -27.44
CA HIS A 9 -5.19 11.39 -27.65
C HIS A 9 -5.17 10.04 -26.89
N GLU A 10 -5.95 9.96 -25.80
CA GLU A 10 -6.01 8.80 -24.91
C GLU A 10 -6.78 7.67 -25.60
N THR A 11 -6.09 6.58 -25.96
CA THR A 11 -6.71 5.37 -26.53
C THR A 11 -7.13 4.34 -25.48
N PHE A 12 -7.23 4.71 -24.19
CA PHE A 12 -7.59 3.78 -23.12
C PHE A 12 -8.78 4.33 -22.30
N ARG A 13 -9.89 3.58 -22.26
CA ARG A 13 -10.97 3.83 -21.29
C ARG A 13 -10.55 3.22 -19.96
N CYS A 14 -10.20 4.08 -18.99
CA CYS A 14 -10.11 3.70 -17.59
C CYS A 14 -11.47 3.12 -17.12
N ALA A 15 -11.50 2.38 -16.01
CA ALA A 15 -12.77 1.95 -15.42
C ALA A 15 -13.68 3.16 -15.20
N ASP A 16 -14.92 3.10 -15.72
CA ASP A 16 -15.91 4.17 -15.55
C ASP A 16 -16.28 4.38 -14.07
N GLN A 17 -16.04 3.36 -13.22
CA GLN A 17 -16.22 3.37 -11.78
C GLN A 17 -14.89 3.13 -11.04
N LEU A 18 -14.50 4.06 -10.16
CA LEU A 18 -13.25 3.99 -9.39
C LEU A 18 -13.46 3.62 -7.91
N LEU A 19 -14.72 3.54 -7.45
CA LEU A 19 -15.08 3.27 -6.07
C LEU A 19 -16.06 2.10 -6.00
N PHE A 20 -15.77 1.14 -5.13
CA PHE A 20 -16.61 -0.04 -4.86
C PHE A 20 -16.89 -0.09 -3.35
N PRO A 21 -17.86 0.71 -2.86
CA PRO A 21 -18.12 0.86 -1.43
C PRO A 21 -18.52 -0.44 -0.73
N ASP A 22 -19.20 -1.34 -1.46
CA ASP A 22 -19.60 -2.66 -0.98
C ASP A 22 -18.41 -3.55 -0.60
N LEU A 23 -17.25 -3.30 -1.21
CA LEU A 23 -15.99 -3.99 -0.91
C LEU A 23 -15.04 -3.15 -0.06
N GLY A 24 -15.34 -1.86 0.19
CA GLY A 24 -14.35 -0.94 0.75
C GLY A 24 -13.10 -0.80 -0.14
N LEU A 25 -13.26 -0.87 -1.47
CA LEU A 25 -12.19 -0.88 -2.46
C LEU A 25 -12.24 0.38 -3.33
N LYS A 26 -11.06 0.92 -3.66
CA LYS A 26 -10.87 2.02 -4.60
C LYS A 26 -9.79 1.69 -5.61
N VAL A 27 -10.03 2.05 -6.87
CA VAL A 27 -9.00 2.08 -7.91
C VAL A 27 -8.08 3.28 -7.64
N PRO A 28 -6.82 3.07 -7.23
CA PRO A 28 -5.97 4.15 -6.79
C PRO A 28 -5.36 4.92 -7.96
N ARG A 29 -4.88 6.14 -7.67
CA ARG A 29 -3.90 6.83 -8.49
C ARG A 29 -2.55 6.71 -7.79
N ILE A 30 -1.67 5.84 -8.30
CA ILE A 30 -0.38 5.55 -7.68
C ILE A 30 0.66 6.53 -8.20
N LEU A 31 1.57 6.93 -7.31
CA LEU A 31 2.75 7.71 -7.67
C LEU A 31 3.94 6.75 -7.84
N LEU A 32 4.62 6.82 -8.98
CA LEU A 32 5.82 6.02 -9.25
C LEU A 32 7.05 6.91 -9.43
N PRO A 33 8.26 6.41 -9.14
CA PRO A 33 9.49 7.13 -9.44
C PRO A 33 9.54 7.53 -10.92
N ARG A 34 9.96 8.76 -11.22
CA ARG A 34 10.14 9.20 -12.61
C ARG A 34 11.18 8.32 -13.32
N LYS A 35 11.05 8.20 -14.64
CA LYS A 35 12.01 7.47 -15.50
C LYS A 35 13.44 8.02 -15.29
N GLY A 36 14.41 7.10 -15.29
CA GLY A 36 15.83 7.42 -15.10
C GLY A 36 16.32 7.40 -13.65
N LEU A 37 15.44 7.17 -12.67
CA LEU A 37 15.86 6.88 -11.30
C LEU A 37 16.34 5.43 -11.17
N ASP A 38 17.40 5.24 -10.38
CA ASP A 38 17.89 3.92 -9.98
C ASP A 38 16.90 3.30 -8.99
N LEU A 39 16.06 2.38 -9.49
CA LEU A 39 15.04 1.73 -8.66
C LEU A 39 15.64 0.80 -7.61
N THR A 40 16.83 0.24 -7.86
CA THR A 40 17.55 -0.58 -6.89
C THR A 40 17.94 0.25 -5.67
N LYS A 41 18.37 1.50 -5.85
CA LYS A 41 18.62 2.45 -4.74
C LYS A 41 17.36 3.07 -4.18
N TRP A 42 16.32 3.21 -5.00
CA TRP A 42 15.03 3.76 -4.58
C TRP A 42 14.36 2.87 -3.54
N CYS A 43 14.28 1.57 -3.79
CA CYS A 43 13.46 0.63 -3.02
C CYS A 43 14.19 0.06 -1.80
N VAL A 44 13.84 0.56 -0.62
CA VAL A 44 14.35 0.07 0.68
C VAL A 44 13.37 -0.89 1.35
N VAL A 45 13.90 -1.86 2.09
CA VAL A 45 13.11 -2.77 2.94
C VAL A 45 12.24 -2.02 3.95
N ALA A 46 11.12 -2.63 4.36
CA ALA A 46 10.23 -2.08 5.37
C ALA A 46 10.98 -1.71 6.66
N CYS A 47 10.58 -0.60 7.28
CA CYS A 47 11.33 0.05 8.35
C CYS A 47 11.33 -0.72 9.68
N ASP A 48 10.44 -1.69 9.83
CA ASP A 48 10.33 -2.61 10.96
C ASP A 48 11.11 -3.93 10.75
N GLN A 49 11.88 -4.03 9.68
CA GLN A 49 12.85 -5.10 9.46
C GLN A 49 14.22 -4.69 9.98
N TYR A 50 15.07 -5.68 10.31
CA TYR A 50 16.43 -5.44 10.79
C TYR A 50 16.50 -4.48 12.00
N THR A 51 15.51 -4.52 12.89
CA THR A 51 15.33 -3.55 13.99
C THR A 51 16.42 -3.57 15.06
N SER A 52 17.21 -4.65 15.10
CA SER A 52 18.34 -4.81 16.03
C SER A 52 19.69 -4.87 15.30
N GLN A 53 19.74 -4.50 14.02
CA GLN A 53 20.93 -4.61 13.16
C GLN A 53 21.30 -3.23 12.59
N PRO A 54 21.88 -2.32 13.39
CA PRO A 54 22.29 -0.99 12.93
C PRO A 54 23.30 -1.02 11.78
N GLU A 55 24.13 -2.05 11.70
CA GLU A 55 25.08 -2.31 10.62
C GLU A 55 24.38 -2.50 9.27
N TYR A 56 23.24 -3.20 9.23
CA TYR A 56 22.45 -3.34 8.01
C TYR A 56 21.99 -1.97 7.49
N TRP A 57 21.48 -1.13 8.38
CA TRP A 57 21.01 0.21 8.02
C TRP A 57 22.14 1.17 7.65
N LYS A 58 23.34 0.97 8.20
CA LYS A 58 24.55 1.68 7.77
C LYS A 58 24.93 1.27 6.34
N ASP A 59 24.97 -0.01 6.04
CA ASP A 59 25.25 -0.50 4.68
C ASP A 59 24.23 0.03 3.65
N VAL A 60 22.94 0.09 4.03
CA VAL A 60 21.89 0.64 3.17
C VAL A 60 22.14 2.13 2.92
N LYS A 61 22.53 2.90 3.94
CA LYS A 61 22.92 4.31 3.78
C LYS A 61 24.12 4.48 2.86
N ASP A 62 25.15 3.67 3.03
CA ASP A 62 26.37 3.71 2.21
C ASP A 62 26.07 3.35 0.74
N LEU A 63 25.18 2.37 0.51
CA LEU A 63 24.74 1.97 -0.83
C LEU A 63 23.92 3.07 -1.54
N VAL A 64 22.99 3.70 -0.81
CA VAL A 64 22.13 4.77 -1.34
C VAL A 64 22.97 6.03 -1.61
N GLY A 65 23.83 6.43 -0.67
CA GLY A 65 24.58 7.68 -0.72
C GLY A 65 23.66 8.88 -0.91
N GLU A 66 24.00 9.76 -1.85
CA GLU A 66 23.22 10.96 -2.17
C GLU A 66 22.08 10.70 -3.18
N ALA A 67 21.83 9.44 -3.57
CA ALA A 67 20.78 9.13 -4.52
C ALA A 67 19.38 9.36 -3.92
N PRO A 68 18.38 9.76 -4.74
CA PRO A 68 16.98 9.75 -4.33
C PRO A 68 16.55 8.34 -3.91
N SER A 69 15.94 8.21 -2.73
CA SER A 69 15.58 6.90 -2.16
C SER A 69 14.44 7.01 -1.16
N THR A 70 13.66 5.93 -1.02
CA THR A 70 12.68 5.82 0.06
C THR A 70 13.34 5.79 1.44
N LEU A 71 14.66 5.52 1.55
CA LEU A 71 15.42 5.64 2.80
C LEU A 71 15.20 7.00 3.47
N HIS A 72 15.15 8.06 2.67
CA HIS A 72 14.98 9.44 3.13
C HIS A 72 13.53 9.78 3.51
N LEU A 73 12.60 8.84 3.27
CA LEU A 73 11.16 9.00 3.48
C LEU A 73 10.61 8.07 4.57
N ILE A 74 11.45 7.22 5.17
CA ILE A 74 11.06 6.27 6.21
C ILE A 74 11.81 6.53 7.51
N PHE A 75 11.25 6.04 8.61
CA PHE A 75 11.91 6.02 9.91
C PHE A 75 12.24 4.57 10.27
N PRO A 76 13.48 4.11 10.06
CA PRO A 76 13.92 2.77 10.48
C PRO A 76 13.74 2.56 11.99
N GLU A 77 13.06 1.50 12.40
CA GLU A 77 12.69 1.26 13.81
C GLU A 77 13.91 1.06 14.72
N VAL A 78 15.05 0.67 14.14
CA VAL A 78 16.34 0.60 14.84
C VAL A 78 16.72 1.92 15.53
N TYR A 79 16.21 3.06 15.05
CA TYR A 79 16.49 4.38 15.62
C TYR A 79 15.43 4.88 16.62
N LEU A 80 14.31 4.16 16.82
CA LEU A 80 13.20 4.63 17.68
C LEU A 80 13.62 4.82 19.15
N GLY A 81 14.62 4.06 19.60
CA GLY A 81 15.15 4.14 20.96
C GLY A 81 15.82 5.49 21.28
N ASP A 82 16.29 6.22 20.27
CA ASP A 82 16.96 7.51 20.43
C ASP A 82 15.95 8.67 20.46
N LYS A 83 15.19 8.73 21.56
CA LYS A 83 14.12 9.73 21.74
C LYS A 83 14.56 11.18 21.55
N LYS A 84 15.84 11.50 21.76
CA LYS A 84 16.36 12.87 21.63
C LYS A 84 16.37 13.33 20.17
N HIS A 85 16.64 12.42 19.23
CA HIS A 85 16.78 12.75 17.81
C HIS A 85 15.53 12.43 16.98
N ASN A 86 14.54 11.72 17.55
CA ASN A 86 13.31 11.35 16.85
C ASN A 86 12.64 12.55 16.14
N GLN A 87 12.50 13.69 16.82
CA GLN A 87 11.86 14.88 16.25
C GLN A 87 12.65 15.45 15.06
N LEU A 88 13.99 15.47 15.14
CA LEU A 88 14.84 15.93 14.04
C LEU A 88 14.73 15.00 12.83
N ILE A 89 14.71 13.69 13.05
CA ILE A 89 14.54 12.69 11.98
C ILE A 89 13.17 12.84 11.32
N ILE A 90 12.09 12.93 12.10
CA ILE A 90 10.72 13.12 11.60
C ILE A 90 10.63 14.39 10.75
N GLN A 91 11.20 15.50 11.22
CA GLN A 91 11.21 16.74 10.45
C GLN A 91 12.04 16.62 9.16
N GLY A 92 13.16 15.90 9.19
CA GLY A 92 13.96 15.59 8.01
C GLY A 92 13.19 14.79 6.96
N ILE A 93 12.49 13.73 7.37
CA ILE A 93 11.62 12.92 6.52
C ILE A 93 10.55 13.80 5.87
N LYS A 94 9.87 14.61 6.69
CA LYS A 94 8.84 15.54 6.20
C LYS A 94 9.41 16.48 5.13
N ASN A 95 10.54 17.12 5.41
CA ASN A 95 11.20 18.03 4.47
C ASN A 95 11.53 17.32 3.14
N LYS A 96 12.01 16.07 3.20
CA LYS A 96 12.31 15.29 1.99
C LYS A 96 11.08 14.86 1.21
N MET A 97 9.97 14.56 1.88
CA MET A 97 8.70 14.32 1.19
C MET A 97 8.23 15.55 0.40
N TYR A 98 8.30 16.76 0.98
CA TYR A 98 7.95 18.00 0.26
C TYR A 98 8.92 18.31 -0.88
N GLU A 99 10.22 18.08 -0.67
CA GLU A 99 11.22 18.18 -1.75
C GLU A 99 10.89 17.23 -2.90
N PHE A 100 10.56 15.98 -2.60
CA PHE A 100 10.28 14.97 -3.62
C PHE A 100 9.01 15.25 -4.42
N ASP A 101 7.98 15.77 -3.76
CA ASP A 101 6.77 16.26 -4.42
C ASP A 101 7.04 17.47 -5.30
N ARG A 102 7.74 18.50 -4.76
CA ARG A 102 8.11 19.72 -5.49
C ARG A 102 8.95 19.42 -6.73
N ASP A 103 9.98 18.58 -6.58
CA ASP A 103 10.95 18.29 -7.63
C ASP A 103 10.49 17.15 -8.56
N ARG A 104 9.25 16.67 -8.37
CA ARG A 104 8.61 15.65 -9.21
C ARG A 104 9.47 14.40 -9.36
N PHE A 105 10.04 13.93 -8.25
CA PHE A 105 10.69 12.62 -8.20
C PHE A 105 9.66 11.49 -8.38
N LEU A 106 8.43 11.76 -7.99
CA LEU A 106 7.28 10.89 -8.15
C LEU A 106 6.30 11.46 -9.20
N VAL A 107 5.81 10.60 -10.09
CA VAL A 107 4.90 10.93 -11.19
C VAL A 107 3.59 10.16 -11.00
N PRO A 108 2.43 10.84 -11.03
CA PRO A 108 1.15 10.16 -10.96
C PRO A 108 0.89 9.34 -12.21
N GLN A 109 0.45 8.10 -12.00
CA GLN A 109 -0.03 7.23 -13.08
C GLN A 109 -1.51 7.50 -13.38
N HIS A 110 -2.04 6.90 -14.46
CA HIS A 110 -3.49 6.82 -14.63
C HIS A 110 -4.10 5.93 -13.52
N PRO A 111 -5.40 6.07 -13.20
CA PRO A 111 -6.02 5.21 -12.21
C PRO A 111 -5.98 3.74 -12.66
N GLY A 112 -5.56 2.87 -11.74
CA GLY A 112 -5.42 1.45 -11.98
C GLY A 112 -4.79 0.75 -10.79
N PHE A 113 -4.93 -0.58 -10.74
CA PHE A 113 -4.19 -1.40 -9.79
C PHE A 113 -2.79 -1.70 -10.33
N VAL A 114 -1.92 -2.22 -9.47
CA VAL A 114 -0.61 -2.73 -9.91
C VAL A 114 -0.52 -4.21 -9.59
N LEU A 115 -0.49 -5.04 -10.63
CA LEU A 115 -0.12 -6.44 -10.49
C LEU A 115 1.37 -6.50 -10.17
N ILE A 116 1.75 -7.22 -9.13
CA ILE A 116 3.12 -7.38 -8.66
C ILE A 116 3.53 -8.84 -8.83
N ASP A 117 4.74 -9.07 -9.33
CA ASP A 117 5.43 -10.36 -9.22
C ASP A 117 6.79 -10.13 -8.56
N ARG A 118 7.01 -10.81 -7.43
CA ARG A 118 8.17 -10.64 -6.57
C ARG A 118 8.89 -11.97 -6.43
N LYS A 119 10.15 -11.98 -6.85
CA LYS A 119 11.11 -13.03 -6.54
C LYS A 119 11.93 -12.61 -5.33
N THR A 120 12.15 -13.53 -4.40
CA THR A 120 13.04 -13.35 -3.24
C THR A 120 14.01 -14.52 -3.18
N PRO A 121 15.08 -14.46 -2.36
CA PRO A 121 15.96 -15.62 -2.16
C PRO A 121 15.25 -16.88 -1.65
N LEU A 122 14.04 -16.73 -1.09
CA LEU A 122 13.25 -17.83 -0.52
C LEU A 122 12.09 -18.29 -1.42
N VAL A 123 11.67 -17.46 -2.37
CA VAL A 123 10.47 -17.70 -3.19
C VAL A 123 10.73 -17.25 -4.61
N GLU A 124 10.57 -18.15 -5.58
CA GLU A 124 10.85 -17.84 -7.00
C GLU A 124 9.85 -16.85 -7.59
N SER A 125 8.59 -16.89 -7.17
CA SER A 125 7.55 -15.94 -7.58
C SER A 125 6.44 -15.87 -6.52
N ARG A 126 6.16 -14.65 -6.05
CA ARG A 126 4.98 -14.31 -5.24
C ARG A 126 4.22 -13.20 -5.96
N LYS A 127 2.96 -13.48 -6.27
CA LYS A 127 2.07 -12.53 -6.92
C LYS A 127 1.34 -11.70 -5.87
N GLY A 128 1.10 -10.43 -6.19
CA GLY A 128 0.33 -9.53 -5.34
C GLY A 128 -0.43 -8.53 -6.19
N LEU A 129 -1.40 -7.85 -5.59
CA LEU A 129 -2.16 -6.78 -6.25
C LEU A 129 -2.19 -5.54 -5.37
N LEU A 130 -1.57 -4.46 -5.83
CA LEU A 130 -1.62 -3.18 -5.13
C LEU A 130 -2.96 -2.50 -5.38
N VAL A 131 -3.72 -2.30 -4.31
CA VAL A 131 -5.05 -1.68 -4.31
C VAL A 131 -5.12 -0.57 -3.25
N ALA A 132 -6.21 0.19 -3.23
CA ALA A 132 -6.52 1.10 -2.12
C ALA A 132 -7.77 0.63 -1.37
N LEU A 133 -7.66 0.50 -0.05
CA LEU A 133 -8.76 0.11 0.83
C LEU A 133 -9.29 1.32 1.60
N ASP A 134 -10.62 1.33 1.79
CA ASP A 134 -11.34 2.36 2.53
C ASP A 134 -11.18 2.17 4.04
N LEU A 135 -10.58 3.17 4.70
CA LEU A 135 -10.37 3.14 6.14
C LEU A 135 -11.67 3.25 6.92
N ASP A 136 -12.77 3.75 6.36
CA ASP A 136 -14.07 3.71 7.03
C ASP A 136 -14.63 2.28 7.14
N MET A 137 -14.15 1.35 6.29
CA MET A 137 -14.47 -0.09 6.33
C MET A 137 -13.45 -0.91 7.13
N TYR A 138 -12.50 -0.25 7.79
CA TYR A 138 -11.49 -0.87 8.65
C TYR A 138 -11.71 -0.55 10.13
N SER A 139 -11.68 -1.59 10.96
CA SER A 139 -11.66 -1.45 12.41
C SER A 139 -10.79 -2.50 13.08
N PHE A 140 -9.87 -2.04 13.92
CA PHE A 140 -9.01 -2.85 14.78
C PHE A 140 -9.54 -2.98 16.22
N GLU A 141 -10.77 -2.57 16.46
CA GLU A 141 -11.41 -2.73 17.77
C GLU A 141 -11.76 -4.20 18.04
N LYS A 142 -11.66 -4.61 19.30
CA LYS A 142 -12.00 -5.97 19.71
C LYS A 142 -13.48 -6.24 19.43
N GLY A 143 -13.78 -7.32 18.71
CA GLY A 143 -15.15 -7.71 18.36
C GLY A 143 -15.72 -7.03 17.12
N SER A 144 -14.92 -6.20 16.43
CA SER A 144 -15.27 -5.59 15.15
C SER A 144 -15.86 -6.61 14.17
N GLN A 145 -16.98 -6.24 13.55
CA GLN A 145 -17.62 -6.99 12.45
C GLN A 145 -17.27 -6.40 11.07
N SER A 146 -16.26 -5.53 11.01
CA SER A 146 -15.87 -4.82 9.79
C SER A 146 -15.28 -5.78 8.75
N LEU A 147 -15.50 -5.42 7.48
CA LEU A 147 -15.01 -6.18 6.33
C LEU A 147 -13.47 -6.29 6.31
N ILE A 148 -12.80 -5.23 6.77
CA ILE A 148 -11.35 -5.11 6.92
C ILE A 148 -11.02 -5.08 8.40
N ARG A 149 -10.20 -6.02 8.88
CA ARG A 149 -9.79 -6.09 10.29
C ARG A 149 -8.51 -6.90 10.44
N PRO A 150 -7.70 -6.62 11.48
CA PRO A 150 -6.41 -7.28 11.63
C PRO A 150 -6.57 -8.72 12.13
N THR A 151 -5.65 -9.59 11.72
CA THR A 151 -5.55 -10.96 12.24
C THR A 151 -4.91 -11.01 13.62
N GLU A 152 -4.16 -9.97 13.98
CA GLU A 152 -3.46 -9.82 15.26
C GLU A 152 -3.85 -8.53 15.98
N LYS A 153 -3.71 -8.53 17.31
CA LYS A 153 -4.02 -7.37 18.14
C LYS A 153 -3.08 -6.20 17.80
N THR A 154 -3.65 -5.07 17.40
CA THR A 154 -2.91 -3.80 17.35
C THR A 154 -2.53 -3.35 18.75
N ILE A 155 -1.27 -2.95 18.93
CA ILE A 155 -0.73 -2.43 20.19
C ILE A 155 -0.82 -0.89 20.14
N PRO A 156 -1.77 -0.24 20.86
CA PRO A 156 -1.97 1.20 20.77
C PRO A 156 -0.73 2.02 21.11
N GLU A 157 0.11 1.52 22.02
CA GLU A 157 1.34 2.18 22.48
C GLU A 157 2.39 2.32 21.38
N ARG A 158 2.28 1.53 20.29
CA ARG A 158 3.17 1.62 19.12
C ARG A 158 2.71 2.64 18.08
N LEU A 159 1.49 3.18 18.20
CA LEU A 159 0.94 4.11 17.21
C LEU A 159 1.51 5.54 17.28
N PRO A 160 1.78 6.17 18.44
CA PRO A 160 2.13 7.59 18.50
C PRO A 160 3.35 7.99 17.65
N PRO A 161 4.49 7.27 17.66
CA PRO A 161 5.62 7.62 16.79
C PRO A 161 5.26 7.55 15.30
N ARG A 162 4.42 6.57 14.91
CA ARG A 162 3.96 6.38 13.53
C ARG A 162 2.99 7.47 13.11
N ILE A 163 2.11 7.91 14.02
CA ILE A 163 1.21 9.05 13.79
C ILE A 163 2.02 10.31 13.56
N ALA A 164 3.04 10.59 14.38
CA ALA A 164 3.89 11.78 14.25
C ALA A 164 4.59 11.89 12.89
N ILE A 165 4.98 10.76 12.29
CA ILE A 165 5.56 10.73 10.94
C ILE A 165 4.48 11.01 9.89
N ARG A 166 3.26 10.49 10.08
CA ARG A 166 2.21 10.47 9.06
C ARG A 166 1.30 11.71 9.04
N GLU A 167 1.00 12.31 10.19
CA GLU A 167 -0.05 13.33 10.33
C GLU A 167 0.14 14.60 9.48
N GLN A 168 1.38 14.88 9.06
CA GLN A 168 1.73 16.05 8.25
C GLN A 168 2.50 15.68 6.97
N ALA A 169 2.47 14.40 6.59
CA ALA A 169 3.17 13.89 5.41
C ALA A 169 2.37 14.21 4.12
N PRO A 170 3.00 14.80 3.09
CA PRO A 170 2.36 15.02 1.80
C PRO A 170 2.32 13.75 0.93
N LEU A 171 3.06 12.71 1.31
CA LEU A 171 3.19 11.44 0.62
C LEU A 171 2.97 10.29 1.59
N GLU A 172 2.47 9.16 1.08
CA GLU A 172 2.35 7.92 1.83
C GLU A 172 3.12 6.79 1.14
N LEU A 173 3.93 6.06 1.91
CA LEU A 173 4.68 4.89 1.46
C LEU A 173 4.35 3.68 2.35
N PRO A 174 3.12 3.14 2.28
CA PRO A 174 2.72 2.05 3.15
C PRO A 174 3.31 0.72 2.67
N HIS A 175 3.75 -0.10 3.62
CA HIS A 175 3.99 -1.52 3.42
C HIS A 175 2.98 -2.28 4.28
N ILE A 176 1.91 -2.74 3.65
CA ILE A 176 0.78 -3.40 4.31
C ILE A 176 0.38 -4.58 3.44
N LEU A 177 0.45 -5.79 4.00
CA LEU A 177 0.04 -7.02 3.34
C LEU A 177 -1.34 -7.40 3.86
N VAL A 178 -2.30 -7.45 2.95
CA VAL A 178 -3.68 -7.85 3.23
C VAL A 178 -3.91 -9.20 2.57
N LEU A 179 -4.35 -10.16 3.36
CA LEU A 179 -4.57 -11.52 2.90
C LEU A 179 -5.94 -11.62 2.22
N ILE A 180 -6.09 -12.51 1.24
CA ILE A 180 -7.40 -12.95 0.72
C ILE A 180 -7.51 -14.49 0.78
N ASP A 181 -8.67 -15.02 1.20
CA ASP A 181 -8.95 -16.47 1.15
C ASP A 181 -9.57 -16.85 -0.20
N ASP A 182 -8.69 -16.93 -1.21
CA ASP A 182 -9.00 -17.24 -2.60
C ASP A 182 -8.32 -18.55 -3.04
N PRO A 183 -8.74 -19.71 -2.50
CA PRO A 183 -8.09 -21.00 -2.82
C PRO A 183 -8.20 -21.38 -4.30
N GLU A 184 -9.20 -20.84 -4.99
CA GLU A 184 -9.44 -21.04 -6.42
C GLU A 184 -8.67 -20.05 -7.31
N LYS A 185 -7.91 -19.12 -6.71
CA LYS A 185 -7.00 -18.22 -7.42
C LYS A 185 -7.72 -17.40 -8.50
N THR A 186 -8.84 -16.80 -8.10
CA THR A 186 -9.76 -16.09 -8.99
C THR A 186 -9.49 -14.59 -9.08
N VAL A 187 -8.74 -14.01 -8.15
CA VAL A 187 -8.49 -12.56 -8.07
C VAL A 187 -7.19 -12.15 -8.80
N ILE A 188 -6.06 -12.74 -8.44
CA ILE A 188 -4.73 -12.24 -8.87
C ILE A 188 -4.19 -13.04 -10.06
N GLU A 189 -4.29 -14.36 -10.01
CA GLU A 189 -3.70 -15.26 -10.99
C GLU A 189 -4.22 -15.07 -12.42
N PRO A 190 -5.52 -14.82 -12.67
CA PRO A 190 -6.01 -14.55 -14.03
C PRO A 190 -5.38 -13.29 -14.64
N LEU A 191 -4.93 -12.33 -13.82
CA LEU A 191 -4.17 -11.16 -14.28
C LEU A 191 -2.73 -11.55 -14.61
N ALA A 192 -2.11 -12.39 -13.79
CA ALA A 192 -0.73 -12.82 -13.97
C ALA A 192 -0.53 -13.67 -15.24
N GLU A 193 -1.54 -14.47 -15.61
CA GLU A 193 -1.57 -15.23 -16.86
C GLU A 193 -1.58 -14.32 -18.10
N LYS A 194 -2.31 -13.20 -18.02
CA LYS A 194 -2.41 -12.22 -19.12
C LYS A 194 -1.50 -11.00 -18.95
N ARG A 195 -0.48 -11.07 -18.09
CA ARG A 195 0.36 -9.90 -17.72
C ARG A 195 1.03 -9.20 -18.91
N GLU A 196 1.29 -9.93 -19.99
CA GLU A 196 1.88 -9.39 -21.23
C GLU A 196 0.95 -8.41 -21.95
N ALA A 197 -0.36 -8.46 -21.68
CA ALA A 197 -1.33 -7.49 -22.21
C ALA A 197 -1.34 -6.16 -21.43
N PHE A 198 -0.64 -6.07 -20.30
CA PHE A 198 -0.58 -4.88 -19.47
C PHE A 198 0.71 -4.10 -19.67
N GLU A 199 0.63 -2.78 -19.48
CA GLU A 199 1.82 -1.92 -19.47
C GLU A 199 2.72 -2.33 -18.30
N LYS A 200 3.96 -2.72 -18.60
CA LYS A 200 4.98 -2.99 -17.59
C LYS A 200 5.47 -1.65 -17.01
N LEU A 201 5.30 -1.48 -15.71
CA LEU A 201 5.64 -0.25 -14.97
C LEU A 201 7.09 -0.23 -14.51
N TYR A 202 7.57 -1.37 -14.01
CA TYR A 202 8.93 -1.55 -13.51
C TYR A 202 9.32 -3.03 -13.52
N ASP A 203 10.62 -3.29 -13.60
CA ASP A 203 11.24 -4.62 -13.70
C ASP A 203 12.73 -4.45 -13.38
N PHE A 204 13.14 -4.80 -12.15
CA PHE A 204 14.49 -4.52 -11.65
C PHE A 204 14.88 -5.40 -10.45
N GLU A 205 16.18 -5.47 -10.19
CA GLU A 205 16.77 -6.14 -9.03
C GLU A 205 16.71 -5.25 -7.78
N LEU A 206 16.30 -5.83 -6.64
CA LEU A 206 16.26 -5.16 -5.34
C LEU A 206 17.66 -5.12 -4.71
N MET A 207 17.90 -4.08 -3.91
CA MET A 207 19.15 -3.94 -3.16
C MET A 207 19.39 -5.11 -2.17
N LYS A 208 20.64 -5.28 -1.74
CA LYS A 208 21.05 -6.25 -0.72
C LYS A 208 20.68 -7.71 -1.08
N ASN A 209 20.72 -8.04 -2.37
CA ASN A 209 20.37 -9.38 -2.87
C ASN A 209 18.96 -9.83 -2.43
N SER A 210 18.02 -8.88 -2.34
CA SER A 210 16.66 -9.16 -1.86
C SER A 210 15.75 -9.78 -2.92
N GLY A 211 16.28 -10.03 -4.13
CA GLY A 211 15.59 -10.62 -5.26
C GLY A 211 15.14 -9.59 -6.27
N HIS A 212 14.08 -9.90 -7.02
CA HIS A 212 13.66 -9.16 -8.20
C HIS A 212 12.19 -8.74 -8.09
N LEU A 213 11.87 -7.55 -8.59
CA LEU A 213 10.51 -7.01 -8.54
C LEU A 213 10.06 -6.55 -9.93
N ALA A 214 8.91 -7.05 -10.37
CA ALA A 214 8.23 -6.59 -11.57
C ALA A 214 6.80 -6.17 -11.25
N GLY A 215 6.30 -5.17 -11.99
CA GLY A 215 4.96 -4.64 -11.80
C GLY A 215 4.31 -4.22 -13.11
N TRP A 216 3.00 -4.42 -13.21
CA TRP A 216 2.19 -4.13 -14.39
C TRP A 216 0.96 -3.32 -14.04
N HIS A 217 0.59 -2.40 -14.91
CA HIS A 217 -0.55 -1.52 -14.72
C HIS A 217 -1.86 -2.18 -15.16
N VAL A 218 -2.77 -2.38 -14.20
CA VAL A 218 -4.08 -2.97 -14.44
C VAL A 218 -5.13 -1.87 -14.42
N ALA A 219 -5.35 -1.25 -15.58
CA ALA A 219 -6.29 -0.13 -15.75
C ALA A 219 -7.45 -0.43 -16.72
N ALA A 220 -7.39 -1.53 -17.46
CA ALA A 220 -8.44 -1.93 -18.38
C ALA A 220 -9.72 -2.31 -17.62
N SER A 221 -10.88 -1.80 -18.07
CA SER A 221 -12.16 -1.97 -17.36
C SER A 221 -12.52 -3.44 -17.14
N ASP A 222 -12.33 -4.30 -18.16
CA ASP A 222 -12.63 -5.74 -18.08
C ASP A 222 -11.79 -6.45 -17.00
N ALA A 223 -10.52 -6.06 -16.84
CA ALA A 223 -9.65 -6.58 -15.81
C ALA A 223 -10.08 -6.10 -14.42
N VAL A 224 -10.41 -4.81 -14.27
CA VAL A 224 -10.92 -4.24 -13.02
C VAL A 224 -12.24 -4.90 -12.61
N ASP A 225 -13.19 -5.03 -13.54
CA ASP A 225 -14.48 -5.66 -13.31
C ASP A 225 -14.31 -7.13 -12.90
N GLY A 226 -13.40 -7.87 -13.56
CA GLY A 226 -13.06 -9.23 -13.19
C GLY A 226 -12.60 -9.37 -11.74
N ILE A 227 -11.70 -8.49 -11.29
CA ILE A 227 -11.19 -8.43 -9.91
C ILE A 227 -12.34 -8.15 -8.94
N VAL A 228 -13.16 -7.13 -9.22
CA VAL A 228 -14.27 -6.73 -8.36
C VAL A 228 -15.30 -7.86 -8.23
N GLN A 229 -15.63 -8.54 -9.33
CA GLN A 229 -16.55 -9.67 -9.29
C GLN A 229 -15.98 -10.87 -8.53
N ALA A 230 -14.68 -11.14 -8.64
CA ALA A 230 -14.01 -12.16 -7.84
C ALA A 230 -14.06 -11.82 -6.34
N LEU A 231 -13.70 -10.59 -5.96
CA LEU A 231 -13.76 -10.11 -4.57
C LEU A 231 -15.18 -10.15 -4.01
N ARG A 232 -16.21 -9.81 -4.80
CA ARG A 232 -17.62 -9.94 -4.38
C ARG A 232 -18.01 -11.38 -4.05
N ARG A 233 -17.56 -12.36 -4.85
CA ARG A 233 -17.77 -13.77 -4.55
C ARG A 233 -17.07 -14.18 -3.26
N LEU A 234 -15.86 -13.69 -3.01
CA LEU A 234 -15.15 -13.95 -1.76
C LEU A 234 -15.86 -13.32 -0.54
N ALA A 235 -16.48 -12.16 -0.75
CA ALA A 235 -17.24 -11.42 0.25
C ALA A 235 -18.66 -11.96 0.50
N ASP A 236 -19.09 -13.01 -0.22
CA ASP A 236 -20.42 -13.57 -0.08
C ASP A 236 -20.64 -14.13 1.34
N PRO A 237 -21.68 -13.68 2.08
CA PRO A 237 -21.92 -14.14 3.44
C PRO A 237 -22.23 -15.63 3.58
N GLU A 238 -22.84 -16.25 2.56
CA GLU A 238 -23.13 -17.67 2.59
C GLU A 238 -21.84 -18.49 2.40
N ARG A 239 -21.02 -18.14 1.40
CA ARG A 239 -19.68 -18.71 1.21
C ARG A 239 -18.86 -18.59 2.49
N PHE A 240 -18.82 -17.40 3.10
CA PHE A 240 -18.08 -17.15 4.33
C PHE A 240 -18.54 -18.06 5.47
N ARG A 241 -19.85 -18.14 5.72
CA ARG A 241 -20.40 -19.00 6.77
C ARG A 241 -20.07 -20.47 6.55
N GLN A 242 -20.24 -20.96 5.32
CA GLN A 242 -19.93 -22.35 4.98
C GLN A 242 -18.43 -22.65 5.13
N ARG A 243 -17.56 -21.77 4.62
CA ARG A 243 -16.09 -21.95 4.61
C ARG A 243 -15.46 -21.95 6.00
N TYR A 244 -16.01 -21.15 6.92
CA TYR A 244 -15.46 -20.93 8.26
C TYR A 244 -16.32 -21.49 9.40
N ASN A 245 -17.43 -22.15 9.08
CA ASN A 245 -18.45 -22.57 10.05
C ASN A 245 -18.86 -21.40 10.97
N ALA A 246 -19.03 -20.21 10.38
CA ALA A 246 -19.33 -18.98 11.11
C ALA A 246 -20.82 -18.90 11.47
N ARG A 247 -21.13 -18.30 12.62
CA ARG A 247 -22.49 -18.04 13.07
C ARG A 247 -23.16 -17.00 12.16
N ALA A 248 -24.49 -17.02 12.11
CA ALA A 248 -25.27 -16.10 11.27
C ALA A 248 -25.10 -14.61 11.64
N ASP A 249 -24.68 -14.30 12.87
CA ASP A 249 -24.43 -12.96 13.38
C ASP A 249 -22.98 -12.47 13.15
N GLN A 250 -22.08 -13.32 12.63
CA GLN A 250 -20.70 -12.93 12.33
C GLN A 250 -20.61 -12.26 10.96
N GLY A 251 -20.12 -11.02 10.93
CA GLY A 251 -19.83 -10.30 9.70
C GLY A 251 -18.70 -10.96 8.92
N VAL A 252 -18.73 -10.81 7.60
CA VAL A 252 -17.70 -11.31 6.68
C VAL A 252 -16.36 -10.61 6.93
N ILE A 253 -15.26 -11.35 6.88
CA ILE A 253 -13.91 -10.77 6.72
C ILE A 253 -13.45 -11.03 5.29
N LEU A 254 -13.36 -9.97 4.49
CA LEU A 254 -12.81 -10.08 3.14
C LEU A 254 -11.31 -9.80 3.14
N PHE A 255 -10.88 -8.85 3.98
CA PHE A 255 -9.52 -8.33 4.02
C PHE A 255 -8.91 -8.49 5.42
N PRO A 256 -8.50 -9.71 5.81
CA PRO A 256 -7.64 -9.93 6.96
C PRO A 256 -6.30 -9.19 6.78
N VAL A 257 -6.04 -8.22 7.65
CA VAL A 257 -4.79 -7.46 7.62
C VAL A 257 -3.73 -8.26 8.35
N GLY A 258 -2.73 -8.73 7.61
CA GLY A 258 -1.59 -9.48 8.13
C GLY A 258 -0.48 -8.53 8.56
N ASP A 259 0.62 -8.52 7.81
CA ASP A 259 1.75 -7.64 8.09
C ASP A 259 1.42 -6.17 7.80
N GLY A 260 1.95 -5.26 8.61
CA GLY A 260 1.64 -3.82 8.53
C GLY A 260 0.32 -3.41 9.20
N ASN A 261 -0.28 -4.25 10.06
CA ASN A 261 -1.49 -3.91 10.81
C ASN A 261 -1.38 -2.61 11.63
N HIS A 262 -0.22 -2.32 12.22
CA HIS A 262 0.05 -1.06 12.94
C HIS A 262 0.09 0.13 11.97
N SER A 263 0.64 -0.04 10.77
CA SER A 263 0.64 0.98 9.73
C SER A 263 -0.79 1.33 9.28
N LEU A 264 -1.65 0.33 9.06
CA LEU A 264 -3.06 0.56 8.72
C LEU A 264 -3.85 1.17 9.89
N ALA A 265 -3.57 0.74 11.13
CA ALA A 265 -4.15 1.37 12.33
C ALA A 265 -3.73 2.84 12.49
N THR A 266 -2.47 3.17 12.22
CA THR A 266 -2.00 4.56 12.16
C THR A 266 -2.74 5.33 11.07
N ALA A 267 -2.90 4.75 9.87
CA ALA A 267 -3.68 5.35 8.79
C ALA A 267 -5.10 5.71 9.23
N LYS A 268 -5.79 4.74 9.84
CA LYS A 268 -7.14 4.92 10.38
C LYS A 268 -7.20 6.05 11.40
N ARG A 269 -6.27 6.10 12.36
CA ARG A 269 -6.24 7.15 13.38
C ARG A 269 -6.03 8.54 12.79
N CYS A 270 -5.10 8.68 11.84
CA CYS A 270 -4.90 9.95 11.14
C CYS A 270 -6.15 10.35 10.32
N TRP A 271 -6.82 9.39 9.67
CA TRP A 271 -8.06 9.67 8.94
C TRP A 271 -9.18 10.16 9.85
N GLU A 272 -9.42 9.48 10.99
CA GLU A 272 -10.43 9.90 11.96
C GLU A 272 -10.16 11.30 12.52
N ASP A 273 -8.90 11.64 12.80
CA ASP A 273 -8.52 12.98 13.25
C ASP A 273 -8.75 14.05 12.17
N LEU A 274 -8.38 13.78 10.92
CA LEU A 274 -8.65 14.69 9.79
C LEU A 274 -10.16 14.90 9.59
N LYS A 275 -10.95 13.83 9.68
CA LYS A 275 -12.42 13.88 9.58
C LYS A 275 -13.01 14.74 10.69
N MET A 276 -12.53 14.60 11.94
CA MET A 276 -12.93 15.47 13.06
C MET A 276 -12.56 16.95 12.84
N ARG A 277 -11.47 17.22 12.12
CA ARG A 277 -11.03 18.57 11.74
C ARG A 277 -11.71 19.13 10.49
N GLY A 278 -12.71 18.43 9.95
CA GLY A 278 -13.53 18.91 8.83
C GLY A 278 -13.03 18.50 7.44
N ALA A 279 -12.16 17.49 7.33
CA ALA A 279 -11.83 16.90 6.03
C ALA A 279 -13.08 16.30 5.37
N ASP A 280 -13.22 16.52 4.07
CA ASP A 280 -14.32 15.98 3.25
C ASP A 280 -14.24 14.43 3.16
N PRO A 281 -15.18 13.68 3.76
CA PRO A 281 -15.17 12.22 3.75
C PRO A 281 -15.24 11.58 2.36
N GLU A 282 -15.76 12.28 1.36
CA GLU A 282 -15.93 11.73 0.02
C GLU A 282 -14.70 11.93 -0.86
N ARG A 283 -13.96 13.02 -0.63
CA ARG A 283 -12.89 13.48 -1.54
C ARG A 283 -11.50 13.39 -0.94
N HIS A 284 -11.37 13.35 0.39
CA HIS A 284 -10.07 13.43 1.02
C HIS A 284 -9.23 12.16 0.75
N PRO A 285 -7.99 12.30 0.23
CA PRO A 285 -7.17 11.15 -0.17
C PRO A 285 -6.83 10.24 1.02
N ALA A 286 -6.65 10.81 2.22
CA ALA A 286 -6.29 10.06 3.43
C ALA A 286 -7.36 9.06 3.90
N ARG A 287 -8.58 9.06 3.34
CA ARG A 287 -9.58 8.02 3.61
C ARG A 287 -9.13 6.64 3.11
N HIS A 288 -8.30 6.58 2.08
CA HIS A 288 -7.90 5.32 1.48
C HIS A 288 -6.42 5.05 1.70
N ALA A 289 -6.08 3.81 2.06
CA ALA A 289 -4.70 3.38 2.24
C ALA A 289 -4.30 2.40 1.14
N LEU A 290 -3.10 2.56 0.58
CA LEU A 290 -2.54 1.58 -0.35
C LEU A 290 -2.11 0.32 0.40
N VAL A 291 -2.48 -0.84 -0.14
CA VAL A 291 -2.13 -2.16 0.41
C VAL A 291 -1.82 -3.13 -0.72
N GLU A 292 -1.01 -4.15 -0.45
CA GLU A 292 -0.80 -5.28 -1.35
C GLU A 292 -1.70 -6.44 -0.91
N LEU A 293 -2.62 -6.87 -1.78
CA LEU A 293 -3.36 -8.11 -1.62
C LEU A 293 -2.43 -9.29 -1.94
N VAL A 294 -2.41 -10.29 -1.05
CA VAL A 294 -1.58 -11.51 -1.16
C VAL A 294 -2.34 -12.77 -0.76
#